data_AF-A0A485P0M8-F1
#
_entry.id   AF-A0A485P0M8-F1
#
_cell.length_a   1.000
_cell.length_b   1.000
_cell.length_c   1.000
_cell.angle_alpha   90.00
_cell.angle_beta   90.00
_cell.angle_gamma   90.00
#
_symmetry.space_group_name_H-M   'P 1'
#
loop_
_entity.id
_entity.type
_entity.pdbx_description
1 polymer ?
#
loop_
_entity_poly.entity_id
_entity_poly.type
_entity_poly.pdbx_seq_one_letter_code
_entity_poly.pdbx_strand_id
1 'polypeptide(L)'
;MACAISVLGKSLVDELALVDVLEDKLKGEMMHLQHGSLCFQTPNIMADKDYSVISNSKTVVVTAGVLQQEEESRLNLVQRNINVFKCIISQLVKYSPDSTIIEVSSPVDILTYVTRELSGLPKHHVIGRYTNRATGSSVTDLTESMLKNLSRIHPMSTMVKEMYGTENEVFLSLPCFLNAQGLTSVTNWKLKDDLRGRETLWVIQKDLKLTCDFWLLGCRNLNPTT
;
A
#
# COMPACT_ATOMS: atom_id res chain seq x y z
N MET A 1 9.36 -7.38 7.95
CA MET A 1 10.82 -7.49 8.17
C MET A 1 11.69 -7.28 6.95
N ALA A 2 11.58 -8.05 5.87
CA ALA A 2 12.44 -7.88 4.70
C ALA A 2 12.46 -6.43 4.14
N CYS A 3 11.31 -5.74 4.13
CA CYS A 3 11.23 -4.34 3.73
C CYS A 3 12.01 -3.41 4.68
N ALA A 4 11.83 -3.57 5.99
CA ALA A 4 12.52 -2.78 7.01
C ALA A 4 14.05 -2.90 6.88
N ILE A 5 14.57 -4.13 6.81
CA ILE A 5 16.01 -4.39 6.66
C ILE A 5 16.56 -3.77 5.37
N SER A 6 15.81 -3.85 4.27
CA SER A 6 16.26 -3.32 2.97
C SER A 6 16.31 -1.79 2.96
N VAL A 7 15.33 -1.13 3.60
CA VAL A 7 15.28 0.34 3.75
C VAL A 7 16.39 0.85 4.66
N LEU A 8 16.62 0.15 5.79
CA LEU A 8 17.72 0.44 6.72
C LEU A 8 19.09 0.24 6.08
N GLY A 9 19.26 -0.83 5.31
CA GLY A 9 20.51 -1.13 4.61
C GLY A 9 20.94 -0.07 3.59
N LYS A 10 19.99 0.69 3.03
CA LYS A 10 20.27 1.84 2.16
C LYS A 10 20.35 3.19 2.90
N SER A 11 20.19 3.21 4.23
CA SER A 11 20.18 4.43 5.07
C SER A 11 19.25 5.51 4.48
N LEU A 12 18.01 5.13 4.15
CA LEU A 12 17.05 6.03 3.49
C LEU A 12 16.20 6.85 4.46
N VAL A 13 16.09 6.42 5.71
CA VAL A 13 15.17 6.98 6.71
C VAL A 13 15.90 7.21 8.02
N ASP A 14 15.58 8.32 8.69
CA ASP A 14 16.08 8.63 10.03
C ASP A 14 15.22 7.97 11.12
N GLU A 15 13.94 7.74 10.83
CA GLU A 15 12.99 7.11 11.75
C GLU A 15 12.26 5.97 11.06
N LEU A 16 12.13 4.84 11.77
CA LEU A 16 11.39 3.67 11.30
C LEU A 16 10.40 3.23 12.39
N ALA A 17 9.11 3.35 12.08
CA ALA A 17 8.04 2.84 12.93
C ALA A 17 7.55 1.47 12.42
N LEU A 18 7.45 0.49 13.31
CA LEU A 18 6.88 -0.82 13.05
C LEU A 18 5.59 -0.99 13.85
N VAL A 19 4.53 -1.45 13.20
CA VAL A 19 3.24 -1.73 13.84
C VAL A 19 2.78 -3.13 13.47
N ASP A 20 2.44 -3.92 14.49
CA ASP A 20 1.88 -5.27 14.34
C ASP A 20 0.97 -5.56 15.56
N VAL A 21 0.01 -6.47 15.39
CA VAL A 21 -0.86 -6.93 16.48
C VAL A 21 -0.13 -7.85 17.46
N LEU A 22 0.97 -8.49 17.03
CA LEU A 22 1.77 -9.41 17.82
C LEU A 22 2.94 -8.68 18.52
N GLU A 23 2.69 -8.14 19.71
CA GLU A 23 3.66 -7.34 20.48
C GLU A 23 5.00 -8.07 20.75
N ASP A 24 4.96 -9.34 21.16
CA ASP A 24 6.18 -10.08 21.49
C ASP A 24 7.08 -10.27 20.27
N LYS A 25 6.48 -10.59 19.13
CA LYS A 25 7.20 -10.68 17.85
C LYS A 25 7.75 -9.32 17.46
N LEU A 26 6.94 -8.27 17.59
CA LEU A 26 7.31 -6.91 17.23
C LEU A 26 8.52 -6.40 18.04
N LYS A 27 8.53 -6.64 19.36
CA LYS A 27 9.66 -6.32 20.24
C LYS A 27 10.91 -7.11 19.89
N GLY A 28 10.76 -8.40 19.59
CA GLY A 28 11.86 -9.26 19.13
C GLY A 28 12.51 -8.74 17.84
N GLU A 29 11.68 -8.38 16.86
CA GLU A 29 12.12 -7.85 15.57
C GLU A 29 12.77 -6.47 15.70
N MET A 30 12.21 -5.58 16.53
CA MET A 30 12.81 -4.28 16.85
C MET A 30 14.19 -4.45 17.49
N MET A 31 14.31 -5.31 18.51
CA MET A 31 15.60 -5.60 19.13
C MET A 31 16.58 -6.14 18.09
N HIS A 32 16.16 -7.04 17.20
CA HIS A 32 17.03 -7.56 16.14
C HIS A 32 17.57 -6.45 15.23
N LEU A 33 16.72 -5.51 14.81
CA LEU A 33 17.16 -4.36 13.99
C LEU A 33 18.07 -3.40 14.76
N GLN A 34 17.81 -3.17 16.05
CA GLN A 34 18.63 -2.32 16.92
C GLN A 34 20.01 -2.93 17.18
N HIS A 35 20.13 -4.25 17.35
CA HIS A 35 21.43 -4.92 17.43
C HIS A 35 22.23 -4.77 16.13
N GLY A 36 21.55 -4.72 14.98
CA GLY A 36 22.16 -4.43 13.68
C GLY A 36 22.54 -2.96 13.46
N SER A 37 22.21 -2.04 14.38
CA SER A 37 22.42 -0.59 14.21
C SER A 37 23.89 -0.20 14.02
N LEU A 38 24.84 -1.01 14.48
CA LEU A 38 26.27 -0.81 14.24
C LEU A 38 26.65 -0.79 12.74
N CYS A 39 25.82 -1.38 11.88
CA CYS A 39 26.03 -1.45 10.44
C CYS A 39 25.28 -0.36 9.64
N PHE A 40 24.47 0.48 10.30
CA PHE A 40 23.62 1.48 9.66
C PHE A 40 23.85 2.87 10.26
N GLN A 41 23.47 3.95 9.55
CA GLN A 41 23.29 5.25 10.22
C GLN A 41 22.14 5.08 11.21
N THR A 42 22.40 5.27 12.52
CA THR A 42 21.50 4.91 13.64
C THR A 42 20.12 5.56 13.48
N PRO A 43 19.12 4.84 12.93
CA PRO A 43 17.78 5.38 12.80
C PRO A 43 17.05 5.15 14.12
N ASN A 44 16.14 6.05 14.46
CA ASN A 44 15.25 5.85 15.58
C ASN A 44 14.22 4.77 15.19
N ILE A 45 14.37 3.55 15.71
CA ILE A 45 13.47 2.43 15.44
C ILE A 45 12.48 2.33 16.60
N MET A 46 11.20 2.59 16.30
CA MET A 46 10.08 2.48 17.24
C MET A 46 9.20 1.30 16.81
N ALA A 47 8.69 0.54 17.78
CA ALA A 47 7.81 -0.56 17.48
C ALA A 47 6.73 -0.70 18.56
N ASP A 48 5.47 -0.57 18.16
CA ASP A 48 4.32 -0.65 19.07
C ASP A 48 3.10 -1.20 18.34
N LYS A 49 2.16 -1.76 19.08
CA LYS A 49 0.85 -2.18 18.57
C LYS A 49 -0.04 -0.96 18.30
N ASP A 50 0.13 0.10 19.08
CA ASP A 50 -0.62 1.33 18.91
C ASP A 50 -0.13 2.12 17.69
N TYR A 51 -1.08 2.55 16.85
CA TYR A 51 -0.79 3.37 15.67
C TYR A 51 -0.35 4.81 16.00
N SER A 52 -0.19 5.17 17.28
CA SER A 52 0.36 6.48 17.66
C SER A 52 1.79 6.66 17.18
N VAL A 53 2.57 5.57 17.10
CA VAL A 53 3.99 5.61 16.70
C VAL A 53 4.22 5.96 15.23
N ILE A 54 3.18 5.89 14.39
CA ILE A 54 3.27 6.21 12.96
C ILE A 54 2.86 7.65 12.65
N SER A 55 2.65 8.51 13.66
CA SER A 55 2.25 9.90 13.45
C SER A 55 3.23 10.66 12.56
N ASN A 56 2.73 11.48 11.64
CA ASN A 56 3.52 12.30 10.71
C ASN A 56 4.46 11.50 9.77
N SER A 57 4.12 10.25 9.46
CA SER A 57 4.87 9.43 8.51
C SER A 57 4.67 9.91 7.08
N LYS A 58 5.75 10.16 6.33
CA LYS A 58 5.67 10.52 4.89
C LYS A 58 5.27 9.34 4.01
N THR A 59 5.82 8.17 4.30
CA THR A 59 5.60 6.95 3.52
C THR A 59 5.19 5.83 4.47
N VAL A 60 4.08 5.16 4.18
CA VAL A 60 3.59 4.02 4.94
C VAL A 60 3.59 2.79 4.05
N VAL A 61 4.21 1.70 4.49
CA VAL A 61 4.24 0.44 3.75
C VAL A 61 3.30 -0.55 4.43
N VAL A 62 2.25 -0.96 3.73
CA VAL A 62 1.28 -1.94 4.24
C VAL A 62 1.68 -3.32 3.73
N THR A 63 2.20 -4.14 4.64
CA THR A 63 2.49 -5.57 4.40
C THR A 63 1.55 -6.51 5.15
N ALA A 64 0.60 -5.95 5.90
CA ALA A 64 -0.36 -6.72 6.67
C ALA A 64 -1.39 -7.33 5.73
N GLY A 65 -1.64 -8.63 5.87
CA GLY A 65 -2.58 -9.36 5.04
C GLY A 65 -2.91 -10.70 5.68
N VAL A 66 -4.11 -11.19 5.40
CA VAL A 66 -4.58 -12.50 5.82
C VAL A 66 -4.02 -13.54 4.85
N LEU A 67 -3.43 -14.60 5.40
CA LEU A 67 -3.00 -15.75 4.60
C LEU A 67 -4.21 -16.51 4.11
N GLN A 68 -4.19 -16.89 2.82
CA GLN A 68 -5.23 -17.73 2.23
C GLN A 68 -5.25 -19.09 2.92
N GLN A 69 -6.45 -19.53 3.32
CA GLN A 69 -6.65 -20.88 3.84
C GLN A 69 -6.87 -21.87 2.69
N GLU A 70 -6.46 -23.12 2.89
CA GLU A 70 -6.75 -24.20 1.95
C GLU A 70 -8.28 -24.30 1.79
N GLU A 71 -8.75 -24.40 0.54
CA GLU A 71 -10.17 -24.42 0.14
C GLU A 71 -10.96 -23.09 0.20
N GLU A 72 -10.32 -21.96 0.55
CA GLU A 72 -11.00 -20.65 0.56
C GLU A 72 -11.15 -20.06 -0.85
N SER A 73 -12.33 -19.51 -1.16
CA SER A 73 -12.58 -18.78 -2.40
C SER A 73 -11.80 -17.46 -2.44
N ARG A 74 -11.39 -17.01 -3.63
CA ARG A 74 -10.67 -15.72 -3.80
C ARG A 74 -11.46 -14.54 -3.22
N LEU A 75 -12.79 -14.57 -3.33
CA LEU A 75 -13.66 -13.52 -2.81
C LEU A 75 -13.69 -13.50 -1.28
N ASN A 76 -13.70 -14.66 -0.62
CA ASN A 76 -13.67 -14.75 0.84
C ASN A 76 -12.35 -14.22 1.41
N LEU A 77 -11.23 -14.55 0.75
CA LEU A 77 -9.91 -14.01 1.11
C LEU A 77 -9.91 -12.48 1.03
N VAL A 78 -10.44 -11.91 -0.06
CA VAL A 78 -10.54 -10.46 -0.23
C VAL A 78 -11.44 -9.84 0.84
N GLN A 79 -12.58 -10.47 1.16
CA GLN A 79 -13.51 -9.97 2.18
C GLN A 79 -12.87 -9.90 3.58
N ARG A 80 -12.09 -10.92 3.96
CA ARG A 80 -11.35 -10.92 5.23
C ARG A 80 -10.27 -9.86 5.26
N ASN A 81 -9.54 -9.70 4.16
CA ASN A 81 -8.56 -8.63 4.02
C ASN A 81 -9.22 -7.26 4.15
N ILE A 82 -10.38 -7.03 3.53
CA ILE A 82 -11.14 -5.78 3.65
C ILE A 82 -11.48 -5.47 5.11
N ASN A 83 -11.92 -6.47 5.89
CA ASN A 83 -12.24 -6.25 7.31
C ASN A 83 -11.02 -5.83 8.13
N VAL A 84 -9.86 -6.43 7.87
CA VAL A 84 -8.59 -6.05 8.52
C VAL A 84 -8.17 -4.66 8.06
N PHE A 85 -8.25 -4.38 6.77
CA PHE A 85 -7.84 -3.11 6.17
C PHE A 85 -8.68 -1.93 6.65
N LYS A 86 -9.98 -2.12 6.93
CA LYS A 86 -10.81 -1.08 7.55
C LYS A 86 -10.19 -0.57 8.86
N CYS A 87 -9.74 -1.48 9.71
CA CYS A 87 -9.08 -1.11 10.97
C CYS A 87 -7.71 -0.46 10.73
N ILE A 88 -6.90 -1.02 9.83
CA ILE A 88 -5.55 -0.50 9.57
C ILE A 88 -5.63 0.90 8.93
N ILE A 89 -6.32 1.02 7.80
CA ILE A 89 -6.38 2.26 6.99
C ILE A 89 -7.02 3.41 7.76
N SER A 90 -8.06 3.15 8.57
CA SER A 90 -8.68 4.21 9.39
C SER A 90 -7.70 4.80 10.41
N GLN A 91 -6.84 3.97 11.02
CA GLN A 91 -5.79 4.45 11.91
C GLN A 91 -4.68 5.18 11.14
N LEU A 92 -4.28 4.67 9.96
CA LEU A 92 -3.27 5.33 9.12
C LEU A 92 -3.67 6.77 8.77
N VAL A 93 -4.90 6.96 8.27
CA VAL A 93 -5.41 8.29 7.87
C VAL A 93 -5.58 9.21 9.08
N LYS A 94 -5.93 8.65 10.26
CA LYS A 94 -6.07 9.42 11.50
C LYS A 94 -4.73 10.01 11.96
N TYR A 95 -3.64 9.24 11.92
CA TYR A 95 -2.33 9.68 12.43
C TYR A 95 -1.44 10.32 11.35
N SER A 96 -1.65 9.98 10.09
CA SER A 96 -0.82 10.41 8.96
C SER A 96 -1.65 10.69 7.69
N PRO A 97 -2.43 11.79 7.65
CA PRO A 97 -3.32 12.12 6.54
C PRO A 97 -2.59 12.48 5.24
N ASP A 98 -1.37 13.00 5.31
CA ASP A 98 -0.59 13.40 4.11
C ASP A 98 0.39 12.30 3.64
N SER A 99 0.25 11.07 4.16
CA SER A 99 1.14 9.97 3.82
C SER A 99 0.87 9.39 2.43
N THR A 100 1.93 8.90 1.78
CA THR A 100 1.81 8.01 0.62
C THR A 100 1.87 6.56 1.09
N ILE A 101 0.86 5.78 0.68
CA ILE A 101 0.70 4.38 1.05
C ILE A 101 1.24 3.48 -0.07
N ILE A 102 2.15 2.58 0.30
CA ILE A 102 2.67 1.51 -0.56
C ILE A 102 2.03 0.19 -0.16
N GLU A 103 1.12 -0.29 -0.99
CA GLU A 103 0.44 -1.56 -0.78
C GLU A 103 1.32 -2.72 -1.27
N VAL A 104 1.58 -3.70 -0.39
CA VAL A 104 2.43 -4.85 -0.71
C VAL A 104 1.67 -6.17 -0.63
N SER A 105 0.58 -6.22 0.12
CA SER A 105 -0.19 -7.42 0.37
C SER A 105 -0.84 -7.94 -0.90
N SER A 106 -0.98 -9.27 -1.01
CA SER A 106 -1.58 -9.92 -2.18
C SER A 106 -3.06 -10.25 -1.91
N PRO A 107 -3.98 -10.08 -2.88
CA PRO A 107 -3.76 -9.58 -4.24
C PRO A 107 -3.60 -8.05 -4.30
N VAL A 108 -2.43 -7.58 -4.74
CA VAL A 108 -2.03 -6.18 -4.61
C VAL A 108 -2.93 -5.21 -5.37
N ASP A 109 -3.35 -5.52 -6.59
CA ASP A 109 -4.18 -4.62 -7.40
C ASP A 109 -5.55 -4.35 -6.74
N ILE A 110 -6.14 -5.41 -6.16
CA ILE A 110 -7.44 -5.32 -5.47
C ILE A 110 -7.28 -4.61 -4.13
N LEU A 111 -6.26 -4.95 -3.35
CA LEU A 111 -6.04 -4.31 -2.05
C LEU A 111 -5.63 -2.85 -2.20
N THR A 112 -4.93 -2.48 -3.26
CA THR A 112 -4.61 -1.07 -3.57
C THR A 112 -5.90 -0.29 -3.87
N TYR A 113 -6.82 -0.88 -4.62
CA TYR A 113 -8.17 -0.32 -4.85
C TYR A 113 -8.92 -0.13 -3.53
N VAL A 114 -9.01 -1.18 -2.70
CA VAL A 114 -9.68 -1.13 -1.39
C VAL A 114 -9.06 -0.06 -0.49
N THR A 115 -7.72 0.00 -0.42
CA THR A 115 -6.98 1.00 0.36
C THR A 115 -7.31 2.41 -0.12
N ARG A 116 -7.40 2.64 -1.44
CA ARG A 116 -7.77 3.94 -2.02
C ARG A 116 -9.19 4.37 -1.67
N GLU A 117 -10.14 3.44 -1.73
CA GLU A 117 -11.55 3.70 -1.40
C GLU A 117 -11.75 3.95 0.10
N LEU A 118 -11.10 3.14 0.95
CA LEU A 118 -11.22 3.27 2.41
C LEU A 118 -10.47 4.49 2.96
N SER A 119 -9.31 4.84 2.38
CA SER A 119 -8.50 5.96 2.86
C SER A 119 -9.04 7.33 2.44
N GLY A 120 -9.72 7.41 1.29
CA GLY A 120 -10.13 8.67 0.69
C GLY A 120 -8.97 9.52 0.13
N LEU A 121 -7.71 9.11 0.32
CA LEU A 121 -6.51 9.84 -0.10
C LEU A 121 -6.41 9.99 -1.61
N PRO A 122 -5.86 11.08 -2.15
CA PRO A 122 -5.72 11.26 -3.59
C PRO A 122 -5.13 10.03 -4.29
N LYS A 123 -5.58 9.76 -5.52
CA LYS A 123 -5.14 8.61 -6.33
C LYS A 123 -3.61 8.52 -6.53
N HIS A 124 -2.89 9.62 -6.37
CA HIS A 124 -1.44 9.65 -6.48
C HIS A 124 -0.70 9.27 -5.19
N HIS A 125 -1.38 9.24 -4.04
CA HIS A 125 -0.83 8.84 -2.75
C HIS A 125 -1.02 7.36 -2.43
N VAL A 126 -1.75 6.61 -3.24
CA VAL A 126 -1.96 5.16 -3.02
C VAL A 126 -1.39 4.40 -4.20
N ILE A 127 -0.29 3.68 -3.94
CA ILE A 127 0.44 2.93 -4.96
C ILE A 127 0.58 1.47 -4.54
N GLY A 128 0.33 0.57 -5.47
CA GLY A 128 0.57 -0.86 -5.26
C GLY A 128 1.94 -1.26 -5.76
N ARG A 129 2.67 -2.03 -4.96
CA ARG A 129 3.91 -2.67 -5.39
C ARG A 129 3.59 -3.69 -6.48
N TYR A 130 4.10 -3.46 -7.69
CA TYR A 130 4.01 -4.44 -8.76
C TYR A 130 5.39 -4.94 -9.12
N THR A 131 5.63 -6.26 -9.05
CA THR A 131 6.70 -6.98 -9.76
C THR A 131 6.93 -8.39 -9.17
N ASN A 132 7.51 -9.28 -10.00
CA ASN A 132 8.14 -10.54 -9.61
C ASN A 132 9.45 -10.38 -8.81
N ARG A 133 9.94 -9.14 -8.59
CA ARG A 133 11.16 -8.87 -7.80
C ARG A 133 10.90 -9.06 -6.30
N ALA A 134 11.98 -9.34 -5.57
CA ALA A 134 11.97 -9.45 -4.12
C ALA A 134 11.31 -8.22 -3.47
N THR A 135 10.33 -8.49 -2.59
CA THR A 135 9.47 -7.50 -1.95
C THR A 135 10.26 -6.38 -1.27
N GLY A 136 11.33 -6.72 -0.53
CA GLY A 136 12.15 -5.75 0.18
C GLY A 136 12.87 -4.77 -0.74
N SER A 137 13.54 -5.26 -1.78
CA SER A 137 14.27 -4.41 -2.73
C SER A 137 13.32 -3.51 -3.53
N SER A 138 12.16 -4.06 -3.94
CA SER A 138 11.15 -3.28 -4.66
C SER A 138 10.64 -2.12 -3.83
N VAL A 139 10.24 -2.36 -2.57
CA VAL A 139 9.78 -1.29 -1.66
C VAL A 139 10.89 -0.27 -1.44
N THR A 140 12.12 -0.73 -1.26
CA THR A 140 13.27 0.17 -1.05
C THR A 140 13.53 1.07 -2.24
N ASP A 141 13.44 0.56 -3.48
CA ASP A 141 13.63 1.36 -4.69
C ASP A 141 12.51 2.41 -4.86
N LEU A 142 11.27 2.07 -4.49
CA LEU A 142 10.13 3.00 -4.49
C LEU A 142 10.32 4.09 -3.43
N THR A 143 10.58 3.70 -2.18
CA THR A 143 10.82 4.61 -1.07
C THR A 143 12.00 5.53 -1.34
N GLU A 144 13.09 5.02 -1.91
CA GLU A 144 14.25 5.84 -2.30
C GLU A 144 13.87 6.90 -3.32
N SER A 145 13.05 6.55 -4.30
CA SER A 145 12.65 7.49 -5.36
C SER A 145 11.74 8.59 -4.82
N MET A 146 10.87 8.27 -3.87
CA MET A 146 10.03 9.26 -3.21
C MET A 146 10.83 10.18 -2.29
N LEU A 147 11.63 9.61 -1.38
CA LEU A 147 12.35 10.39 -0.37
C LEU A 147 13.43 11.28 -1.00
N LYS A 148 14.13 10.82 -2.03
CA LYS A 148 15.14 11.60 -2.76
C LYS A 148 14.55 12.45 -3.89
N ASN A 149 13.22 12.47 -4.05
CA ASN A 149 12.51 13.17 -5.13
C ASN A 149 13.05 12.83 -6.53
N LEU A 150 13.41 11.58 -6.76
CA LEU A 150 13.94 11.10 -8.03
C LEU A 150 12.77 10.78 -8.94
N SER A 151 12.55 11.59 -9.98
CA SER A 151 11.50 11.37 -11.00
C SER A 151 11.83 10.15 -11.88
N ARG A 152 11.77 8.96 -11.28
CA ARG A 152 12.11 7.66 -11.89
C ARG A 152 10.84 6.92 -12.27
N ILE A 153 10.95 6.12 -13.32
CA ILE A 153 9.87 5.25 -13.79
C ILE A 153 9.94 3.93 -13.02
N HIS A 154 8.85 3.57 -12.37
CA HIS A 154 8.69 2.30 -11.68
C HIS A 154 7.43 1.60 -12.17
N PRO A 155 7.46 0.28 -12.38
CA PRO A 155 6.24 -0.46 -12.64
C PRO A 155 5.47 -0.60 -11.32
N MET A 156 4.28 -0.01 -11.25
CA MET A 156 3.45 0.03 -10.04
C MET A 156 1.99 -0.20 -10.42
N SER A 157 1.23 -0.79 -9.50
CA SER A 157 -0.21 -0.84 -9.61
C SER A 157 -0.78 0.53 -9.28
N THR A 158 -1.43 1.13 -10.27
CA THR A 158 -2.06 2.44 -10.14
C THR A 158 -3.47 2.41 -10.69
N MET A 159 -4.31 3.29 -10.18
CA MET A 159 -5.60 3.58 -10.78
C MET A 159 -5.39 4.20 -12.16
N VAL A 160 -6.05 3.61 -13.14
CA VAL A 160 -6.16 4.15 -14.49
C VAL A 160 -7.63 4.31 -14.84
N LYS A 161 -7.97 5.48 -15.37
CA LYS A 161 -9.28 5.81 -15.90
C LYS A 161 -9.10 6.39 -17.29
N GLU A 162 -9.95 6.01 -18.25
CA GLU A 162 -9.98 6.52 -19.62
C GLU A 162 -8.69 6.30 -20.46
N MET A 163 -7.67 5.63 -19.92
CA MET A 163 -6.54 5.15 -20.74
C MET A 163 -6.85 3.76 -21.30
N TYR A 164 -6.36 3.49 -22.52
CA TYR A 164 -6.54 2.21 -23.21
C TYR A 164 -8.00 1.81 -23.49
N GLY A 165 -8.88 2.78 -23.74
CA GLY A 165 -10.28 2.52 -24.09
C GLY A 165 -11.12 1.94 -22.95
N THR A 166 -10.67 2.07 -21.70
CA THR A 166 -11.43 1.63 -20.52
C THR A 166 -12.14 2.83 -19.90
N GLU A 167 -13.48 2.86 -19.95
CA GLU A 167 -14.28 3.92 -19.28
C GLU A 167 -14.26 3.77 -17.75
N ASN A 168 -13.94 2.57 -17.26
CA ASN A 168 -13.96 2.22 -15.85
C ASN A 168 -12.61 2.46 -15.16
N GLU A 169 -12.66 2.74 -13.86
CA GLU A 169 -11.49 2.80 -12.99
C GLU A 169 -10.98 1.38 -12.73
N VAL A 170 -9.80 1.06 -13.25
CA VAL A 170 -9.15 -0.23 -13.05
C VAL A 170 -7.75 0.00 -12.48
N PHE A 171 -7.36 -0.82 -11.51
CA PHE A 171 -5.99 -0.82 -11.01
C PHE A 171 -5.16 -1.75 -11.88
N LEU A 172 -4.19 -1.18 -12.55
CA LEU A 172 -3.31 -1.90 -13.45
C LEU A 172 -1.88 -1.54 -13.18
N SER A 173 -1.04 -2.51 -13.45
CA SER A 173 0.38 -2.39 -13.26
C SER A 173 1.03 -1.81 -14.49
N LEU A 174 1.49 -0.57 -14.36
CA LEU A 174 1.99 0.24 -15.47
C LEU A 174 3.26 0.99 -15.06
N PRO A 175 4.13 1.33 -16.03
CA PRO A 175 5.27 2.19 -15.79
C PRO A 175 4.83 3.60 -15.42
N CYS A 176 5.19 4.01 -14.21
CA CYS A 176 4.70 5.20 -13.55
C CYS A 176 5.86 6.08 -13.07
N PHE A 177 5.76 7.39 -13.28
CA PHE A 177 6.67 8.36 -12.68
C PHE A 177 6.32 8.55 -11.21
N LEU A 178 7.29 8.28 -10.34
CA LEU A 178 7.18 8.46 -8.91
C LEU A 178 8.11 9.60 -8.47
N ASN A 179 7.63 10.51 -7.64
CA ASN A 179 8.40 11.58 -7.03
C ASN A 179 8.04 11.74 -5.54
N ALA A 180 8.51 12.80 -4.88
CA ALA A 180 8.22 13.05 -3.47
C ALA A 180 6.74 13.34 -3.15
N GLN A 181 5.95 13.73 -4.15
CA GLN A 181 4.50 13.95 -4.05
C GLN A 181 3.71 12.66 -4.36
N GLY A 182 4.38 11.53 -4.56
CA GLY A 182 3.76 10.28 -4.99
C GLY A 182 3.74 10.16 -6.51
N LEU A 183 2.67 9.56 -7.05
CA LEU A 183 2.53 9.26 -8.46
C LEU A 183 2.23 10.52 -9.28
N THR A 184 3.16 10.93 -10.15
CA THR A 184 2.96 12.13 -10.98
C THR A 184 2.23 11.82 -12.28
N SER A 185 2.74 10.85 -13.04
CA SER A 185 2.27 10.56 -14.40
C SER A 185 2.37 9.08 -14.70
N VAL A 186 1.35 8.55 -15.36
CA VAL A 186 1.38 7.18 -15.92
C VAL A 186 1.88 7.27 -17.35
N THR A 187 2.90 6.48 -17.69
CA THR A 187 3.41 6.46 -19.06
C THR A 187 2.38 5.77 -19.95
N ASN A 188 1.87 6.49 -20.95
CA ASN A 188 0.98 5.90 -21.95
C ASN A 188 1.80 5.05 -22.92
N TRP A 189 2.09 3.82 -22.52
CA TRP A 189 2.74 2.85 -23.39
C TRP A 189 1.70 2.29 -24.35
N LYS A 190 1.79 2.55 -25.66
CA LYS A 190 0.91 1.90 -26.65
C LYS A 190 1.17 0.38 -26.63
N LEU A 191 0.42 -0.34 -25.81
CA LEU A 191 0.44 -1.80 -25.77
C LEU A 191 -0.33 -2.32 -26.99
N LYS A 192 0.32 -3.16 -27.80
CA LYS A 192 -0.34 -3.99 -28.81
C LYS A 192 -1.14 -5.05 -28.07
N ASP A 193 -2.46 -4.83 -27.94
CA ASP A 193 -3.55 -5.78 -27.69
C ASP A 193 -3.50 -6.77 -26.50
N ASP A 194 -2.43 -6.83 -25.70
CA ASP A 194 -2.24 -7.94 -24.75
C ASP A 194 -2.33 -7.56 -23.27
N LEU A 195 -3.48 -7.05 -22.84
CA LEU A 195 -3.77 -6.84 -21.42
C LEU A 195 -4.69 -7.94 -20.88
N ARG A 196 -4.18 -9.18 -20.96
CA ARG A 196 -4.78 -10.37 -20.34
C ARG A 196 -4.97 -10.14 -18.84
N GLY A 197 -6.21 -10.23 -18.37
CA GLY A 197 -6.58 -10.12 -16.95
C GLY A 197 -7.34 -8.85 -16.53
N ARG A 198 -7.47 -7.86 -17.42
CA ARG A 198 -8.27 -6.64 -17.16
C ARG A 198 -9.72 -6.94 -16.83
N GLU A 199 -10.34 -7.83 -17.60
CA GLU A 199 -11.75 -8.20 -17.41
C GLU A 199 -11.97 -8.90 -16.06
N THR A 200 -11.07 -9.81 -15.67
CA THR A 200 -11.17 -10.50 -14.37
C THR A 200 -10.98 -9.54 -13.20
N LEU A 201 -10.01 -8.63 -13.27
CA LEU A 201 -9.82 -7.59 -12.26
C LEU A 201 -11.03 -6.67 -12.19
N TRP A 202 -11.57 -6.27 -13.33
CA TRP A 202 -12.74 -5.41 -13.38
C TRP A 202 -14.00 -6.08 -12.81
N VAL A 203 -14.25 -7.36 -13.09
CA VAL A 203 -15.38 -8.11 -12.51
C VAL A 203 -15.30 -8.11 -10.98
N ILE A 204 -14.12 -8.45 -10.43
CA ILE A 204 -13.90 -8.46 -8.98
C ILE A 204 -14.05 -7.05 -8.41
N GLN A 205 -13.49 -6.04 -9.08
CA GLN A 205 -13.61 -4.65 -8.65
C GLN A 205 -15.05 -4.14 -8.70
N LYS A 206 -15.87 -4.57 -9.67
CA LYS A 206 -17.28 -4.20 -9.76
C LYS A 206 -18.08 -4.77 -8.59
N ASP A 207 -17.88 -6.05 -8.27
CA ASP A 207 -18.51 -6.70 -7.11
C ASP A 207 -18.09 -6.02 -5.80
N LEU A 208 -16.81 -5.64 -5.72
CA LEU A 208 -16.26 -4.89 -4.60
C LEU A 208 -16.74 -3.45 -4.55
N LYS A 209 -16.95 -2.77 -5.68
CA LYS A 209 -17.46 -1.41 -5.75
C LYS A 209 -18.89 -1.36 -5.26
N LEU A 210 -19.74 -2.32 -5.66
CA LEU A 210 -21.08 -2.47 -5.10
C LEU A 210 -21.05 -2.70 -3.59
N THR A 211 -20.12 -3.52 -3.12
CA THR A 211 -19.92 -3.77 -1.69
C THR A 211 -19.46 -2.48 -1.00
N CYS A 212 -18.38 -1.86 -1.46
CA CYS A 212 -17.79 -0.66 -0.89
C CYS A 212 -18.73 0.55 -0.96
N ASP A 213 -19.50 0.74 -2.04
CA ASP A 213 -20.50 1.81 -2.16
C ASP A 213 -21.62 1.60 -1.14
N PHE A 214 -22.13 0.37 -0.98
CA PHE A 214 -23.11 0.04 0.05
C PHE A 214 -22.55 0.32 1.47
N TRP A 215 -21.26 0.05 1.69
CA TRP A 215 -20.57 0.34 2.95
C TRP A 215 -20.24 1.83 3.15
N LEU A 216 -19.86 2.55 2.09
CA LEU A 216 -19.58 3.99 2.11
C LEU A 216 -20.87 4.78 2.29
N LEU A 217 -22.00 4.32 1.76
CA LEU A 217 -23.34 4.83 2.10
C LEU A 217 -23.67 4.58 3.58
N GLY A 218 -23.30 3.42 4.13
CA GLY A 218 -23.38 3.14 5.57
C GLY A 218 -22.48 4.04 6.43
N CYS A 219 -21.25 4.31 6.00
CA CYS A 219 -20.31 5.20 6.67
C CYS A 219 -20.65 6.69 6.50
N ARG A 220 -21.25 7.10 5.38
CA ARG A 220 -21.79 8.46 5.20
C ARG A 220 -22.96 8.74 6.14
N ASN A 221 -23.73 7.71 6.51
CA ASN A 221 -24.76 7.79 7.54
C ASN A 221 -24.21 7.75 8.99
N LEU A 222 -22.90 7.55 9.19
CA LEU A 222 -22.25 7.65 10.50
C LEU A 222 -21.73 9.05 10.82
N ASN A 223 -21.89 10.01 9.91
CA ASN A 223 -21.80 11.44 10.22
C ASN A 223 -23.16 12.14 10.04
N PRO A 224 -24.17 11.90 10.90
CA PRO A 224 -25.19 12.90 11.11
C PRO A 224 -24.58 14.00 11.98
N THR A 225 -24.21 15.10 11.32
CA THR A 225 -24.32 16.49 11.79
C THR A 225 -23.55 16.96 13.03
N THR A 226 -22.93 18.13 12.86
CA THR A 226 -22.85 19.27 13.82
C THR A 226 -22.18 19.08 15.17
#